data_AF-A0A224YNG5-F1
#
_entry.id   AF-A0A224YNG5-F1
#
_cell.length_a   1.000
_cell.length_b   1.000
_cell.length_c   1.000
_cell.angle_alpha   90.00
_cell.angle_beta   90.00
_cell.angle_gamma   90.00
#
_symmetry.space_group_name_H-M   'P 1'
#
loop_
_entity.id
_entity.type
_entity.pdbx_description
1 polymer ?
#
loop_
_entity_poly.entity_id
_entity_poly.type
_entity_poly.pdbx_seq_one_letter_code
_entity_poly.pdbx_strand_id
1 'polypeptide(L)'
;MGLLKVIVVVASLASSCGAMYYRTDTPCDFTDVTIDDEVLSRLIARLPEGLGSGPQGFYTLFPGFEVGRQIFEGLSKMHKFGPMIPYCANGTRMVQADFFSDGDMHLWSPWKTCSGDEGRVTVRARFTRLTLQFRVVESSGSGLKLEFDRALPVTTQSIRIEVEGAGRVVRGVFEVLSALLPSFVEELWMGQLFLNINRGFRSINE
;
A
#
# COMPACT_ATOMS: atom_id res chain seq x y z
N MET A 1 -6.07 -40.07 15.31
CA MET A 1 -5.85 -39.25 16.53
C MET A 1 -5.00 -37.99 16.33
N GLY A 2 -4.15 -37.87 15.30
CA GLY A 2 -3.34 -36.67 15.06
C GLY A 2 -4.08 -35.47 14.46
N LEU A 3 -4.97 -35.72 13.48
CA LEU A 3 -5.69 -34.67 12.74
C LEU A 3 -6.61 -33.83 13.65
N LEU A 4 -7.31 -34.47 14.59
CA LEU A 4 -8.22 -33.80 15.52
C LEU A 4 -7.48 -32.84 16.46
N LYS A 5 -6.26 -33.21 16.87
CA LYS A 5 -5.41 -32.36 17.72
C LYS A 5 -4.92 -31.13 16.96
N VAL A 6 -4.57 -31.29 15.67
CA VAL A 6 -4.18 -30.17 14.80
C VAL A 6 -5.35 -29.20 14.60
N ILE A 7 -6.56 -29.72 14.35
CA ILE A 7 -7.76 -28.90 14.18
C ILE A 7 -8.10 -28.12 15.46
N VAL A 8 -7.96 -28.75 16.63
CA VAL A 8 -8.20 -28.08 17.92
C VAL A 8 -7.18 -26.98 18.18
N VAL A 9 -5.90 -27.19 17.84
CA VAL A 9 -4.86 -26.16 17.99
C VAL A 9 -5.11 -24.98 17.04
N VAL A 10 -5.47 -25.24 15.79
CA VAL A 10 -5.82 -24.19 14.81
C VAL A 10 -7.07 -23.42 15.25
N ALA A 11 -8.10 -24.12 15.76
CA ALA A 11 -9.31 -23.48 16.27
C ALA A 11 -9.05 -22.65 17.54
N SER A 12 -8.10 -23.07 18.39
CA SER A 12 -7.74 -22.35 19.62
C SER A 12 -6.95 -21.06 19.32
N LEU A 13 -6.17 -21.04 18.24
CA LEU A 13 -5.44 -19.84 17.79
C LEU A 13 -6.35 -18.78 17.14
N ALA A 14 -7.54 -19.17 16.66
CA ALA A 14 -8.51 -18.22 16.09
C ALA A 14 -9.34 -17.47 17.16
N SER A 15 -9.31 -17.93 18.42
CA SER A 15 -10.15 -17.40 19.50
C SER A 15 -9.45 -16.40 20.43
N SER A 16 -8.48 -15.65 19.90
CA SER A 16 -7.97 -14.43 20.53
C SER A 16 -8.43 -13.20 19.75
N CYS A 17 -9.76 -13.04 19.62
CA CYS A 17 -10.32 -11.71 19.42
C CYS A 17 -9.96 -10.89 20.66
N GLY A 18 -8.87 -10.13 20.57
CA GLY A 18 -8.48 -9.17 21.58
C GLY A 18 -9.67 -8.26 21.83
N ALA A 19 -10.24 -8.37 23.04
CA ALA A 19 -11.13 -7.36 23.56
C ALA A 19 -10.36 -6.04 23.51
N MET A 20 -10.70 -5.20 22.54
CA MET A 20 -10.13 -3.87 22.40
C MET A 20 -10.62 -3.11 23.63
N TYR A 21 -9.76 -2.96 24.63
CA TYR A 21 -10.03 -2.12 25.78
C TYR A 21 -10.37 -0.72 25.26
N TYR A 22 -11.65 -0.37 25.30
CA TYR A 22 -12.11 0.98 25.04
C TYR A 22 -11.68 1.82 26.24
N ARG A 23 -10.46 2.33 26.20
CA ARG A 23 -10.01 3.34 27.14
C ARG A 23 -10.77 4.61 26.74
N THR A 24 -11.63 5.09 27.63
CA THR A 24 -12.22 6.42 27.51
C THR A 24 -11.11 7.44 27.71
N ASP A 25 -10.33 7.68 26.65
CA ASP A 25 -9.31 8.71 26.63
C ASP A 25 -9.98 10.08 26.84
N THR A 26 -9.24 11.00 27.47
CA THR A 26 -9.64 12.41 27.58
C THR A 26 -10.04 12.96 26.21
N PRO A 27 -11.24 13.55 26.06
CA PRO A 27 -11.73 14.01 24.76
C PRO A 27 -10.81 15.11 24.21
N CYS A 28 -10.34 14.92 22.97
CA CYS A 28 -9.61 15.95 22.24
C CYS A 28 -10.61 17.05 21.79
N ASP A 29 -10.19 18.31 21.91
CA ASP A 29 -10.93 19.44 21.35
C ASP A 29 -10.65 19.56 19.84
N PHE A 30 -11.70 19.61 19.02
CA PHE A 30 -11.64 19.79 17.56
C PHE A 30 -12.30 21.09 17.08
N THR A 31 -12.71 21.99 17.98
CA THR A 31 -13.52 23.17 17.65
C THR A 31 -12.81 24.13 16.67
N ASP A 32 -11.47 24.14 16.67
CA ASP A 32 -10.63 24.95 15.77
C ASP A 32 -10.04 24.17 14.58
N VAL A 33 -10.48 22.92 14.36
CA VAL A 33 -9.92 22.03 13.33
C VAL A 33 -10.83 21.99 12.11
N THR A 34 -10.66 22.94 11.19
CA THR A 34 -11.25 22.87 9.84
C THR A 34 -10.27 22.23 8.87
N ILE A 35 -10.23 20.89 8.87
CA ILE A 35 -9.50 20.16 7.83
C ILE A 35 -10.45 20.09 6.63
N ASP A 36 -10.17 20.89 5.62
CA ASP A 36 -10.89 20.88 4.36
C ASP A 36 -10.27 19.88 3.38
N ASP A 37 -11.08 19.38 2.45
CA ASP A 37 -10.71 18.44 1.40
C ASP A 37 -9.53 18.94 0.56
N GLU A 38 -9.37 20.27 0.44
CA GLU A 38 -8.26 20.91 -0.26
C GLU A 38 -6.91 20.67 0.43
N VAL A 39 -6.85 20.63 1.77
CA VAL A 39 -5.60 20.36 2.51
C VAL A 39 -5.12 18.95 2.20
N LEU A 40 -6.03 17.99 2.25
CA LEU A 40 -5.73 16.59 2.00
C LEU A 40 -5.38 16.34 0.53
N SER A 41 -6.13 16.94 -0.40
CA SER A 41 -5.85 16.83 -1.85
C SER A 41 -4.47 17.39 -2.19
N ARG A 42 -4.08 18.53 -1.61
CA ARG A 42 -2.72 19.09 -1.76
C ARG A 42 -1.65 18.19 -1.16
N LEU A 43 -1.92 17.51 -0.04
CA LEU A 43 -0.98 16.58 0.55
C LEU A 43 -0.75 15.36 -0.35
N ILE A 44 -1.82 14.76 -0.89
CA ILE A 44 -1.72 13.62 -1.82
C ILE A 44 -1.02 14.02 -3.12
N ALA A 45 -1.32 15.21 -3.66
CA ALA A 45 -0.69 15.72 -4.87
C ALA A 45 0.82 15.96 -4.74
N ARG A 46 1.36 16.05 -3.52
CA ARG A 46 2.81 16.15 -3.25
C ARG A 46 3.52 14.80 -3.21
N LEU A 47 2.78 13.69 -3.22
CA LEU A 47 3.41 12.37 -3.30
C LEU A 47 4.16 12.25 -4.63
N PRO A 48 5.34 11.62 -4.64
CA PRO A 48 6.10 11.43 -5.87
C PRO A 48 5.30 10.58 -6.87
N GLU A 49 5.42 10.92 -8.17
CA GLU A 49 4.77 10.15 -9.23
C GLU A 49 5.26 8.69 -9.28
N GLY A 50 6.53 8.48 -8.94
CA GLY A 50 7.16 7.16 -8.89
C GLY A 50 8.22 7.06 -7.79
N LEU A 51 8.25 5.91 -7.12
CA LEU A 51 9.22 5.55 -6.08
C LEU A 51 10.09 4.38 -6.56
N GLY A 52 11.37 4.66 -6.78
CA GLY A 52 12.36 3.66 -7.14
C GLY A 52 12.90 2.90 -5.91
N SER A 53 13.04 1.58 -6.03
CA SER A 53 13.65 0.72 -5.02
C SER A 53 14.67 -0.23 -5.66
N GLY A 54 15.80 -0.43 -4.99
CA GLY A 54 16.88 -1.28 -5.46
C GLY A 54 18.01 -0.54 -6.20
N PRO A 55 19.06 -1.27 -6.59
CA PRO A 55 20.28 -0.70 -7.18
C PRO A 55 19.99 0.01 -8.50
N GLN A 56 20.88 0.92 -8.89
CA GLN A 56 20.88 1.46 -10.25
C GLN A 56 21.35 0.38 -11.22
N GLY A 57 20.66 0.23 -12.35
CA GLY A 57 20.97 -0.79 -13.35
C GLY A 57 20.34 -2.16 -13.05
N PHE A 58 20.86 -3.19 -13.73
CA PHE A 58 20.42 -4.57 -13.59
C PHE A 58 21.26 -5.30 -12.55
N TYR A 59 20.62 -6.20 -11.80
CA TYR A 59 21.28 -7.12 -10.89
C TYR A 59 20.78 -8.54 -11.13
N THR A 60 21.65 -9.52 -10.95
CA THR A 60 21.31 -10.93 -11.13
C THR A 60 20.35 -11.38 -10.03
N LEU A 61 19.17 -11.86 -10.43
CA LEU A 61 18.21 -12.48 -9.50
C LEU A 61 18.50 -13.97 -9.33
N PHE A 62 18.79 -14.65 -10.44
CA PHE A 62 19.29 -16.02 -10.50
C PHE A 62 20.12 -16.19 -11.79
N PRO A 63 20.98 -17.23 -11.90
CA PRO A 63 21.85 -17.40 -13.06
C PRO A 63 21.07 -17.33 -14.38
N GLY A 64 21.49 -16.42 -15.26
CA GLY A 64 20.86 -16.20 -16.57
C GLY A 64 19.66 -15.25 -16.58
N PHE A 65 19.27 -14.68 -15.43
CA PHE A 65 18.17 -13.72 -15.33
C PHE A 65 18.55 -12.52 -14.46
N GLU A 66 18.44 -11.34 -15.05
CA GLU A 66 18.73 -10.07 -14.39
C GLU A 66 17.45 -9.23 -14.31
N VAL A 67 17.30 -8.50 -13.20
CA VAL A 67 16.19 -7.58 -12.97
C VAL A 67 16.74 -6.20 -12.68
N GLY A 68 16.04 -5.18 -13.14
CA GLY A 68 16.39 -3.80 -12.86
C GLY A 68 15.69 -3.25 -11.61
N ARG A 69 15.93 -1.97 -11.36
CA ARG A 69 15.24 -1.19 -10.35
C ARG A 69 13.73 -1.40 -10.41
N GLN A 70 13.13 -1.62 -9.25
CA GLN A 70 11.69 -1.68 -9.08
C GLN A 70 11.14 -0.26 -8.96
N ILE A 71 10.02 0.02 -9.61
CA ILE A 71 9.38 1.33 -9.59
C ILE A 71 7.91 1.13 -9.21
N PHE A 72 7.49 1.82 -8.15
CA PHE A 72 6.09 1.90 -7.73
C PHE A 72 5.51 3.24 -8.14
N GLU A 73 4.37 3.25 -8.84
CA GLU A 73 3.74 4.46 -9.38
C GLU A 73 2.29 4.59 -8.90
N GLY A 74 1.74 5.81 -9.03
CA GLY A 74 0.31 6.06 -8.88
C GLY A 74 -0.18 6.45 -7.47
N LEU A 75 0.72 6.64 -6.50
CA LEU A 75 0.34 7.12 -5.16
C LEU A 75 -0.28 8.53 -5.20
N SER A 76 0.25 9.43 -6.03
CA SER A 76 -0.29 10.79 -6.20
C SER A 76 -1.65 10.85 -6.91
N LYS A 77 -2.10 9.71 -7.46
CA LYS A 77 -3.38 9.57 -8.19
C LYS A 77 -4.49 8.96 -7.33
N MET A 78 -4.27 8.81 -6.03
CA MET A 78 -5.32 8.34 -5.13
C MET A 78 -6.47 9.35 -5.05
N HIS A 79 -7.69 8.83 -5.04
CA HIS A 79 -8.90 9.60 -4.88
C HIS A 79 -9.47 9.39 -3.49
N LYS A 80 -9.91 10.47 -2.84
CA LYS A 80 -10.61 10.37 -1.55
C LYS A 80 -11.95 9.66 -1.74
N PHE A 81 -12.29 8.78 -0.81
CA PHE A 81 -13.56 8.07 -0.73
C PHE A 81 -14.32 8.50 0.54
N GLY A 82 -15.37 9.29 0.38
CA GLY A 82 -16.22 9.69 1.51
C GLY A 82 -15.66 10.82 2.38
N PRO A 83 -16.21 10.98 3.60
CA PRO A 83 -15.84 12.07 4.50
C PRO A 83 -14.55 11.78 5.27
N MET A 84 -13.92 12.85 5.75
CA MET A 84 -12.88 12.75 6.77
C MET A 84 -13.52 12.56 8.15
N ILE A 85 -12.90 11.71 8.96
CA ILE A 85 -13.40 11.38 10.29
C ILE A 85 -12.36 11.82 11.32
N PRO A 86 -12.60 12.90 12.07
CA PRO A 86 -11.76 13.26 13.20
C PRO A 86 -12.01 12.31 14.38
N TYR A 87 -10.94 11.93 15.08
CA TYR A 87 -11.04 11.10 16.28
C TYR A 87 -9.85 11.36 17.22
N CYS A 88 -10.05 11.08 18.51
CA CYS A 88 -9.01 11.18 19.52
C CYS A 88 -8.45 9.79 19.81
N ALA A 89 -7.12 9.64 19.82
CA ALA A 89 -6.47 8.40 20.20
C ALA A 89 -5.31 8.71 21.16
N ASN A 90 -5.38 8.21 22.39
CA ASN A 90 -4.42 8.47 23.46
C ASN A 90 -4.11 9.97 23.65
N GLY A 91 -5.15 10.82 23.64
CA GLY A 91 -5.01 12.27 23.76
C GLY A 91 -4.41 12.97 22.53
N THR A 92 -4.15 12.25 21.43
CA THR A 92 -3.69 12.82 20.16
C THR A 92 -4.88 13.07 19.24
N ARG A 93 -4.94 14.27 18.66
CA ARG A 93 -5.91 14.62 17.60
C ARG A 93 -5.53 13.89 16.32
N MET A 94 -6.43 13.04 15.83
CA MET A 94 -6.24 12.27 14.61
C MET A 94 -7.32 12.62 13.59
N VAL A 95 -7.01 12.43 12.32
CA VAL A 95 -7.99 12.38 11.23
C VAL A 95 -7.72 11.16 10.38
N GLN A 96 -8.78 10.44 10.02
CA GLN A 96 -8.71 9.40 9.01
C GLN A 96 -9.55 9.75 7.79
N ALA A 97 -9.07 9.34 6.63
CA ALA A 97 -9.84 9.40 5.39
C ALA A 97 -9.57 8.15 4.58
N ASP A 98 -10.60 7.68 3.88
CA ASP A 98 -10.44 6.58 2.95
C ASP A 98 -10.03 7.10 1.58
N PHE A 99 -9.22 6.31 0.91
CA PHE A 99 -8.73 6.56 -0.43
C PHE A 99 -8.87 5.31 -1.28
N PHE A 100 -9.00 5.53 -2.58
CA PHE A 100 -8.96 4.45 -3.56
C PHE A 100 -8.11 4.82 -4.78
N SER A 101 -7.62 3.78 -5.44
CA SER A 101 -7.03 3.84 -6.78
C SER A 101 -7.77 2.86 -7.67
N ASP A 102 -8.13 3.31 -8.88
CA ASP A 102 -8.83 2.53 -9.91
C ASP A 102 -7.86 2.20 -11.06
N GLY A 103 -6.86 1.37 -10.77
CA GLY A 103 -5.90 0.86 -11.75
C GLY A 103 -4.69 1.75 -12.01
N ASP A 104 -4.59 2.90 -11.37
CA ASP A 104 -3.45 3.82 -11.49
C ASP A 104 -2.21 3.38 -10.73
N MET A 105 -2.38 2.55 -9.69
CA MET A 105 -1.27 2.01 -8.93
C MET A 105 -0.73 0.73 -9.56
N HIS A 106 0.58 0.73 -9.79
CA HIS A 106 1.29 -0.47 -10.24
C HIS A 106 2.75 -0.45 -9.79
N LEU A 107 3.27 -1.65 -9.63
CA LEU A 107 4.68 -1.93 -9.37
C LEU A 107 5.26 -2.57 -10.60
N TRP A 108 6.41 -2.09 -11.09
CA TRP A 108 7.05 -2.71 -12.23
C TRP A 108 8.56 -2.79 -12.08
N SER A 109 9.18 -3.72 -12.81
CA SER A 109 10.64 -3.86 -12.91
C SER A 109 10.99 -4.39 -14.30
N PRO A 110 12.03 -3.84 -14.96
CA PRO A 110 12.51 -4.41 -16.21
C PRO A 110 13.28 -5.70 -15.90
N TRP A 111 13.25 -6.66 -16.82
CA TRP A 111 14.01 -7.89 -16.74
C TRP A 111 14.73 -8.16 -18.05
N LYS A 112 15.84 -8.90 -17.98
CA LYS A 112 16.51 -9.44 -19.16
C LYS A 112 17.19 -10.78 -18.84
N THR A 113 17.46 -11.55 -19.88
CA THR A 113 18.09 -12.86 -19.81
C THR A 113 19.45 -12.85 -20.50
N CYS A 114 20.28 -13.86 -20.22
CA CYS A 114 21.54 -14.05 -20.96
C CYS A 114 21.33 -14.46 -22.43
N SER A 115 20.14 -14.99 -22.79
CA SER A 115 19.76 -15.28 -24.18
C SER A 115 19.43 -14.02 -24.99
N GLY A 116 19.35 -12.86 -24.35
CA GLY A 116 19.03 -11.57 -24.99
C GLY A 116 17.54 -11.21 -24.96
N ASP A 117 16.68 -12.04 -24.37
CA ASP A 117 15.28 -11.66 -24.14
C ASP A 117 15.21 -10.61 -23.04
N GLU A 118 14.41 -9.56 -23.25
CA GLU A 118 14.18 -8.50 -22.29
C GLU A 118 12.72 -8.06 -22.27
N GLY A 119 12.29 -7.50 -21.15
CA GLY A 119 10.92 -7.08 -20.97
C GLY A 119 10.67 -6.41 -19.63
N ARG A 120 9.42 -6.46 -19.21
CA ARG A 120 8.94 -5.84 -17.98
C ARG A 120 7.99 -6.76 -17.25
N VAL A 121 8.18 -6.90 -15.95
CA VAL A 121 7.18 -7.51 -15.05
C VAL A 121 6.43 -6.38 -14.37
N THR A 122 5.10 -6.45 -14.36
CA THR A 122 4.22 -5.47 -13.72
C THR A 122 3.24 -6.20 -12.81
N VAL A 123 3.10 -5.74 -11.58
CA VAL A 123 2.04 -6.13 -10.66
C VAL A 123 1.09 -4.95 -10.57
N ARG A 124 -0.18 -5.16 -10.87
CA ARG A 124 -1.21 -4.11 -10.79
C ARG A 124 -2.47 -4.64 -10.14
N ALA A 125 -3.09 -3.82 -9.30
CA ALA A 125 -4.44 -4.04 -8.79
C ALA A 125 -5.42 -3.21 -9.62
N ARG A 126 -6.57 -3.78 -10.01
CA ARG A 126 -7.61 -2.96 -10.66
C ARG A 126 -8.22 -1.97 -9.68
N PHE A 127 -8.37 -2.37 -8.43
CA PHE A 127 -8.92 -1.51 -7.40
C PHE A 127 -8.17 -1.74 -6.09
N THR A 128 -7.73 -0.66 -5.44
CA THR A 128 -7.17 -0.69 -4.09
C THR A 128 -7.85 0.37 -3.27
N ARG A 129 -8.37 0.03 -2.09
CA ARG A 129 -8.87 0.98 -1.09
C ARG A 129 -8.08 0.84 0.20
N LEU A 130 -7.77 1.98 0.78
CA LEU A 130 -6.96 2.10 1.98
C LEU A 130 -7.44 3.27 2.84
N THR A 131 -7.32 3.14 4.15
CA THR A 131 -7.56 4.23 5.10
C THR A 131 -6.23 4.84 5.47
N LEU A 132 -6.06 6.14 5.21
CA LEU A 132 -4.91 6.90 5.70
C LEU A 132 -5.27 7.57 7.02
N GLN A 133 -4.38 7.48 8.00
CA GLN A 133 -4.51 8.16 9.28
C GLN A 133 -3.41 9.20 9.43
N PHE A 134 -3.81 10.39 9.87
CA PHE A 134 -2.95 11.54 10.06
C PHE A 134 -3.09 12.07 11.48
N ARG A 135 -1.98 12.51 12.07
CA ARG A 135 -1.95 13.33 13.27
C ARG A 135 -2.17 14.78 12.89
N VAL A 136 -2.99 15.47 13.67
CA VAL A 136 -3.17 16.92 13.56
C VAL A 136 -2.13 17.58 14.44
N VAL A 137 -1.21 18.32 13.82
CA VAL A 137 -0.17 19.07 14.54
C VAL A 137 -0.31 20.56 14.26
N GLU A 138 0.00 21.39 15.25
CA GLU A 138 0.02 22.84 15.11
C GLU A 138 1.19 23.25 14.20
N SER A 139 0.92 24.12 13.22
CA SER A 139 1.97 24.72 12.41
C SER A 139 2.40 26.06 13.00
N SER A 140 3.67 26.45 12.79
CA SER A 140 4.23 27.71 13.27
C SER A 140 3.64 28.96 12.59
N GLY A 141 2.92 28.78 11.48
CA GLY A 141 2.00 29.78 10.91
C GLY A 141 0.56 29.30 11.08
N SER A 142 -0.41 30.22 11.18
CA SER A 142 -1.84 30.04 11.53
C SER A 142 -2.62 29.00 10.71
N GLY A 143 -2.22 27.73 10.78
CA GLY A 143 -2.71 26.65 9.95
C GLY A 143 -2.43 25.27 10.56
N LEU A 144 -3.27 24.32 10.19
CA LEU A 144 -3.19 22.93 10.64
C LEU A 144 -2.25 22.17 9.71
N LYS A 145 -1.33 21.38 10.27
CA LYS A 145 -0.50 20.44 9.51
C LYS A 145 -0.97 19.02 9.79
N LEU A 146 -1.04 18.22 8.72
CA LEU A 146 -1.31 16.79 8.81
C LEU A 146 0.01 16.02 8.70
N GLU A 147 0.31 15.23 9.71
CA GLU A 147 1.45 14.31 9.69
C GLU A 147 0.96 12.89 9.50
N PHE A 148 1.47 12.22 8.47
CA PHE A 148 1.09 10.84 8.18
C PHE A 148 1.50 9.91 9.34
N ASP A 149 0.54 9.15 9.87
CA ASP A 149 0.77 8.17 10.94
C ASP A 149 0.88 6.75 10.37
N ARG A 150 -0.16 6.31 9.63
CA ARG A 150 -0.22 4.97 9.06
C ARG A 150 -1.22 4.88 7.91
N ALA A 151 -1.04 3.84 7.11
CA ALA A 151 -2.02 3.38 6.14
C ALA A 151 -2.55 2.01 6.58
N LEU A 152 -3.86 1.82 6.47
CA LEU A 152 -4.53 0.56 6.76
C LEU A 152 -5.17 0.02 5.49
N PRO A 153 -5.04 -1.28 5.20
CA PRO A 153 -5.70 -1.87 4.05
C PRO A 153 -7.20 -1.96 4.31
N VAL A 154 -8.00 -1.65 3.30
CA VAL A 154 -9.44 -1.93 3.34
C VAL A 154 -9.78 -3.07 2.39
N THR A 155 -9.40 -2.95 1.11
CA THR A 155 -9.61 -4.00 0.13
C THR A 155 -8.70 -3.81 -1.08
N THR A 156 -8.30 -4.92 -1.69
CA THR A 156 -7.64 -4.91 -2.99
C THR A 156 -8.33 -5.94 -3.87
N GLN A 157 -8.58 -5.60 -5.14
CA GLN A 157 -9.31 -6.46 -6.06
C GLN A 157 -8.56 -6.64 -7.38
N SER A 158 -8.69 -7.85 -7.93
CA SER A 158 -8.17 -8.22 -9.26
C SER A 158 -6.69 -7.88 -9.44
N ILE A 159 -5.85 -8.28 -8.48
CA ILE A 159 -4.41 -8.12 -8.58
C ILE A 159 -3.87 -9.15 -9.59
N ARG A 160 -3.06 -8.69 -10.54
CA ARG A 160 -2.50 -9.53 -11.59
C ARG A 160 -1.02 -9.24 -11.81
N ILE A 161 -0.32 -10.26 -12.27
CA ILE A 161 1.06 -10.16 -12.74
C ILE A 161 1.02 -10.18 -14.26
N GLU A 162 1.67 -9.19 -14.87
CA GLU A 162 1.79 -9.03 -16.31
C GLU A 162 3.25 -9.10 -16.69
N VAL A 163 3.57 -9.90 -17.70
CA VAL A 163 4.94 -10.09 -18.18
C VAL A 163 5.00 -9.72 -19.66
N GLU A 164 5.70 -8.63 -19.93
CA GLU A 164 6.05 -8.17 -21.28
C GLU A 164 7.41 -8.73 -21.68
N GLY A 165 7.70 -8.77 -22.98
CA GLY A 165 8.98 -9.28 -23.50
C GLY A 165 9.08 -10.81 -23.58
N ALA A 166 8.26 -11.54 -22.83
CA ALA A 166 8.24 -13.00 -22.88
C ALA A 166 7.37 -13.51 -24.04
N GLY A 167 7.65 -14.72 -24.55
CA GLY A 167 6.82 -15.41 -25.53
C GLY A 167 5.41 -15.72 -25.00
N ARG A 168 4.43 -15.92 -25.90
CA ARG A 168 2.99 -16.10 -25.55
C ARG A 168 2.75 -17.16 -24.47
N VAL A 169 3.51 -18.25 -24.50
CA VAL A 169 3.40 -19.35 -23.52
C VAL A 169 3.72 -18.86 -22.11
N VAL A 170 4.83 -18.14 -21.93
CA VAL A 170 5.26 -17.61 -20.62
C VAL A 170 4.25 -16.61 -20.09
N ARG A 171 3.73 -15.72 -20.94
CA ARG A 171 2.68 -14.76 -20.54
C ARG A 171 1.44 -15.49 -20.01
N GLY A 172 0.98 -16.52 -20.72
CA GLY A 172 -0.16 -17.34 -20.30
C GLY A 172 0.07 -18.04 -18.97
N VAL A 173 1.29 -18.54 -18.70
CA VAL A 173 1.63 -19.16 -17.42
C VAL A 173 1.51 -18.15 -16.27
N PHE A 174 2.07 -16.94 -16.41
CA PHE A 174 1.99 -15.92 -15.36
C PHE A 174 0.56 -15.45 -15.12
N GLU A 175 -0.25 -15.31 -16.18
CA GLU A 175 -1.66 -14.94 -16.04
C GLU A 175 -2.44 -16.03 -15.27
N VAL A 176 -2.27 -17.31 -15.63
CA VAL A 176 -2.90 -18.44 -14.93
C VAL A 176 -2.42 -18.55 -13.48
N LEU A 177 -1.12 -18.46 -13.24
CA LEU A 177 -0.56 -18.53 -11.88
C LEU A 177 -1.07 -17.39 -11.01
N SER A 178 -1.18 -16.16 -11.56
CA SER A 178 -1.72 -15.02 -10.81
C SER A 178 -3.19 -15.22 -10.41
N ALA A 179 -3.98 -15.94 -11.23
CA ALA A 179 -5.35 -16.28 -10.92
C ALA A 179 -5.47 -17.46 -9.92
N LEU A 180 -4.55 -18.42 -9.96
CA LEU A 180 -4.55 -19.58 -9.07
C LEU A 180 -3.96 -19.29 -7.68
N LEU A 181 -3.09 -18.29 -7.57
CA LEU A 181 -2.40 -17.92 -6.33
C LEU A 181 -2.70 -16.46 -5.92
N PRO A 182 -3.98 -16.06 -5.80
CA PRO A 182 -4.33 -14.66 -5.55
C PRO A 182 -3.75 -14.15 -4.23
N SER A 183 -3.72 -15.00 -3.19
CA SER A 183 -3.16 -14.63 -1.88
C SER A 183 -1.66 -14.32 -1.93
N PHE A 184 -0.90 -15.01 -2.77
CA PHE A 184 0.53 -14.73 -2.93
C PHE A 184 0.76 -13.36 -3.59
N VAL A 185 -0.01 -13.08 -4.65
CA VAL A 185 0.08 -11.80 -5.36
C VAL A 185 -0.39 -10.66 -4.46
N GLU A 186 -1.43 -10.90 -3.66
CA GLU A 186 -1.92 -9.95 -2.67
C GLU A 186 -0.90 -9.66 -1.56
N GLU A 187 -0.26 -10.68 -1.00
CA GLU A 187 0.78 -10.49 0.03
C GLU A 187 1.96 -9.67 -0.52
N LEU A 188 2.42 -10.00 -1.74
CA LEU A 188 3.45 -9.23 -2.43
C LEU A 188 3.02 -7.78 -2.66
N TRP A 189 1.80 -7.58 -3.15
CA TRP A 189 1.23 -6.25 -3.39
C TRP A 189 1.15 -5.43 -2.11
N MET A 190 0.59 -6.00 -1.03
CA MET A 190 0.40 -5.32 0.24
C MET A 190 1.74 -4.90 0.86
N GLY A 191 2.74 -5.79 0.82
CA GLY A 191 4.09 -5.47 1.30
C GLY A 191 4.67 -4.26 0.55
N GLN A 192 4.56 -4.24 -0.77
CA GLN A 192 5.09 -3.15 -1.59
C GLN A 192 4.28 -1.85 -1.44
N LEU A 193 2.95 -1.94 -1.36
CA LEU A 193 2.07 -0.80 -1.17
C LEU A 193 2.41 -0.06 0.14
N PHE A 194 2.49 -0.76 1.27
CA PHE A 194 2.80 -0.11 2.56
C PHE A 194 4.20 0.47 2.60
N LEU A 195 5.19 -0.24 2.06
CA LEU A 195 6.56 0.28 1.97
C LEU A 195 6.60 1.58 1.18
N ASN A 196 5.93 1.63 0.03
CA ASN A 196 5.96 2.81 -0.84
C ASN A 196 5.08 3.96 -0.32
N ILE A 197 3.92 3.70 0.29
CA ILE A 197 3.15 4.74 0.98
C ILE A 197 4.00 5.41 2.08
N ASN A 198 4.63 4.60 2.94
CA ASN A 198 5.48 5.12 4.01
C ASN A 198 6.65 5.95 3.48
N ARG A 199 7.30 5.50 2.39
CA ARG A 199 8.37 6.26 1.74
C ARG A 199 7.86 7.56 1.12
N GLY A 200 6.74 7.51 0.40
CA GLY A 200 6.16 8.69 -0.26
C GLY A 200 5.79 9.80 0.72
N PHE A 201 5.19 9.45 1.86
CA PHE A 201 4.89 10.46 2.88
C PHE A 201 6.13 10.97 3.63
N ARG A 202 7.17 10.14 3.78
CA ARG A 202 8.45 10.61 4.34
C ARG A 202 9.15 11.60 3.43
N SER A 203 9.15 11.37 2.10
CA SER A 203 9.78 12.29 1.14
C SER A 203 9.10 13.65 1.03
N ILE A 204 7.89 13.83 1.56
CA ILE A 204 7.21 15.14 1.62
C ILE A 204 7.75 16.00 2.79
N ASN A 205 8.30 15.36 3.83
CA ASN A 205 8.82 16.03 5.03
C ASN A 205 10.33 16.30 4.98
N GLU A 206 11.02 15.78 3.96
CA GLU A 206 12.43 16.04 3.65
C GLU A 206 12.56 17.24 2.70
#